data_AF-A0A2G9U0A4-F1
#
_entry.id   AF-A0A2G9U0A4-F1
#
_cell.length_a   1.000
_cell.length_b   1.000
_cell.length_c   1.000
_cell.angle_alpha   90.00
_cell.angle_beta   90.00
_cell.angle_gamma   90.00
#
_symmetry.space_group_name_H-M   'P 1'
#
loop_
_entity.id
_entity.type
_entity.pdbx_description
1 polymer ?
#
loop_
_entity_poly.entity_id
_entity_poly.type
_entity_poly.pdbx_seq_one_letter_code
_entity_poly.pdbx_strand_id
1 'polypeptide(L)' 'MTFPAVEKRKRGFVHYFESFSNTLKTYFKDQNAVQVSVFASQQVFQTSSIVKTVNENLRR' A
#
# COMPACT_ATOMS: atom_id res chain seq x y z
N MET A 1 -11.20 8.19 19.86
CA MET A 1 -10.20 7.15 20.19
C MET A 1 -9.37 6.92 18.94
N THR A 2 -8.10 7.33 18.91
CA THR A 2 -7.19 7.10 17.79
C THR A 2 -6.38 5.84 18.06
N PHE A 3 -6.32 4.90 17.11
CA PHE A 3 -5.52 3.68 17.23
C PHE A 3 -4.14 3.91 16.58
N PRO A 4 -3.05 4.06 17.35
CA PRO A 4 -1.74 4.42 16.80
C PRO A 4 -1.21 3.40 15.78
N ALA A 5 -1.57 2.12 15.93
CA ALA A 5 -1.23 1.05 14.99
C ALA A 5 -1.94 1.21 13.64
N VAL A 6 -3.20 1.65 13.64
CA VAL A 6 -3.98 1.91 12.42
C VAL A 6 -3.41 3.12 11.68
N GLU A 7 -3.10 4.20 12.40
CA GLU A 7 -2.50 5.41 11.80
C GLU A 7 -1.11 5.14 11.20
N LYS A 8 -0.28 4.30 11.86
CA LYS A 8 1.01 3.88 11.31
C LYS A 8 0.85 3.09 10.01
N ARG A 9 -0.10 2.15 9.94
CA ARG A 9 -0.36 1.40 8.70
C ARG A 9 -0.96 2.27 7.59
N LYS A 10 -1.87 3.20 7.93
CA LYS A 10 -2.44 4.16 6.98
C LYS A 10 -1.35 4.99 6.31
N ARG A 11 -0.40 5.53 7.09
CA ARG A 11 0.75 6.28 6.54
C ARG A 11 1.62 5.42 5.61
N GLY A 12 1.91 4.18 6.02
CA GLY A 12 2.66 3.24 5.18
C GLY A 12 1.95 2.95 3.85
N PHE A 13 0.64 2.77 3.87
CA PHE A 13 -0.14 2.56 2.66
C PHE A 13 -0.14 3.74 1.71
N VAL A 14 -0.33 4.96 2.23
CA VAL A 14 -0.26 6.18 1.40
C VAL A 14 1.10 6.28 0.72
N HIS A 15 2.20 6.05 1.44
CA HIS A 15 3.55 6.07 0.89
C HIS A 15 3.77 5.03 -0.23
N TYR A 16 3.28 3.81 -0.02
CA TYR A 16 3.35 2.77 -1.05
C TYR A 16 2.48 3.09 -2.28
N PHE A 17 1.32 3.72 -2.08
CA PHE A 17 0.42 4.13 -3.15
C PHE A 17 1.00 5.26 -4.01
N GLU A 18 1.66 6.22 -3.38
CA GLU A 18 2.43 7.26 -4.09
C GLU A 18 3.56 6.65 -4.92
N SER A 19 4.28 5.68 -4.34
CA SER A 19 5.35 4.97 -5.05
C SER A 19 4.82 4.19 -6.26
N PHE A 20 3.71 3.48 -6.13
CA PHE A 20 3.06 2.79 -7.25
C PHE A 20 2.62 3.77 -8.34
N SER A 21 2.06 4.91 -7.96
CA SER A 21 1.66 5.96 -8.91
C SER A 21 2.86 6.50 -9.70
N ASN A 22 4.03 6.64 -9.05
CA ASN A 22 5.27 7.02 -9.72
C ASN A 22 5.79 5.91 -10.64
N THR A 23 5.71 4.64 -10.23
CA THR A 23 6.06 3.49 -11.07
C THR A 23 5.22 3.45 -12.34
N LEU A 24 3.91 3.75 -12.26
CA LEU A 24 3.04 3.84 -13.44
C LEU A 24 3.47 4.99 -14.37
N LYS A 25 3.81 6.17 -13.81
CA LYS A 25 4.32 7.30 -14.61
C LYS A 25 5.61 6.94 -15.35
N THR A 26 6.54 6.24 -14.70
CA THR A 26 7.78 5.77 -15.32
C THR A 26 7.48 4.69 -16.37
N TYR A 27 6.57 3.76 -16.08
CA TYR A 27 6.15 2.74 -17.04
C TYR A 27 5.60 3.34 -18.33
N PHE A 28 4.76 4.38 -18.25
CA PHE A 28 4.23 5.03 -19.45
C PHE A 28 5.32 5.72 -20.30
N LYS A 29 6.50 6.00 -19.74
CA LYS A 29 7.66 6.54 -20.46
C LYS A 29 8.56 5.44 -21.00
N ASP A 30 8.95 4.49 -20.15
CA ASP A 30 10.04 3.56 -20.41
C ASP A 30 9.56 2.15 -20.81
N GLN A 31 8.24 1.92 -20.79
CA GLN A 31 7.57 0.65 -21.14
C GLN A 31 8.05 -0.59 -20.34
N ASN A 32 8.73 -0.39 -19.21
CA ASN A 32 9.22 -1.49 -18.37
C ASN A 32 8.13 -2.01 -17.41
N ALA A 33 7.42 -3.06 -17.83
CA ALA A 33 6.29 -3.64 -17.08
C ALA A 33 6.70 -4.39 -15.80
N VAL A 34 7.96 -4.82 -15.66
CA VAL A 34 8.40 -5.67 -14.54
C VAL A 34 8.20 -4.96 -13.20
N GLN A 35 8.51 -3.66 -13.15
CA GLN A 35 8.36 -2.88 -11.92
C GLN A 35 6.88 -2.70 -11.53
N VAL A 36 5.98 -2.58 -12.52
CA VAL A 36 4.54 -2.45 -12.26
C VAL A 36 3.99 -3.70 -11.58
N SER A 37 4.37 -4.90 -12.04
CA SER A 37 3.93 -6.16 -11.43
C SER A 37 4.42 -6.34 -9.99
N VAL A 38 5.67 -5.93 -9.71
CA VAL A 38 6.25 -5.98 -8.36
C VAL A 38 5.50 -5.05 -7.41
N PHE A 39 5.30 -3.79 -7.79
CA PHE A 39 4.60 -2.82 -6.94
C PHE A 39 3.11 -3.16 -6.75
N ALA A 40 2.43 -3.68 -7.78
CA ALA A 40 1.04 -4.13 -7.65
C ALA A 40 0.89 -5.25 -6.61
N SER A 41 1.82 -6.22 -6.62
CA SER A 41 1.85 -7.31 -5.64
C SER A 41 2.06 -6.79 -4.22
N GLN A 42 2.96 -5.82 -4.03
CA GLN A 42 3.17 -5.17 -2.74
C GLN A 42 1.93 -4.40 -2.26
N GLN A 43 1.20 -3.75 -3.17
CA GLN A 43 -0.01 -2.99 -2.82
C GLN A 43 -1.15 -3.89 -2.34
N VAL A 44 -1.34 -5.05 -2.96
CA VAL A 44 -2.31 -6.07 -2.50
C VAL A 44 -1.96 -6.54 -1.08
N PHE A 45 -0.66 -6.78 -0.82
CA PHE A 45 -0.18 -7.18 0.51
C PHE A 45 -0.44 -6.09 1.57
N GLN A 46 -0.10 -4.83 1.28
CA GLN A 46 -0.33 -3.71 2.21
C GLN A 46 -1.81 -3.49 2.52
N THR A 47 -2.68 -3.62 1.51
CA THR A 47 -4.14 -3.52 1.66
C THR A 47 -4.66 -4.60 2.60
N SER A 48 -4.26 -5.86 2.37
CA SER A 48 -4.63 -7.01 3.21
C SER A 48 -4.16 -6.83 4.65
N SER A 49 -2.96 -6.28 4.82
CA SER A 49 -2.41 -5.92 6.12
C SER A 49 -3.33 -4.92 6.83
N ILE A 50 -3.63 -3.75 6.25
CA ILE A 50 -4.47 -2.74 6.93
C ILE A 50 -5.79 -3.33 7.38
N VAL A 51 -6.49 -4.06 6.50
CA VAL A 51 -7.78 -4.68 6.82
C VAL A 51 -7.65 -5.60 8.04
N LYS A 52 -6.61 -6.45 8.09
CA LYS A 52 -6.34 -7.31 9.24
C LYS A 52 -6.14 -6.52 10.54
N THR A 53 -5.33 -5.46 10.51
CA THR A 53 -5.09 -4.64 11.72
C THR A 53 -6.33 -3.87 12.16
N VAL A 54 -7.12 -3.34 11.23
CA VAL A 54 -8.39 -2.67 11.58
C VAL A 54 -9.32 -3.67 12.26
N ASN A 55 -9.49 -4.87 11.68
CA ASN A 55 -10.33 -5.92 12.26
C ASN A 55 -9.83 -6.39 13.65
N GLU A 56 -8.52 -6.53 13.85
CA GLU A 56 -7.94 -6.87 15.15
C GLU A 56 -8.18 -5.80 16.22
N ASN A 57 -8.18 -4.52 15.84
CA ASN A 57 -8.44 -3.41 16.77
C ASN A 57 -9.94 -3.19 17.02
N LEU A 58 -10.82 -3.54 16.08
CA LEU A 58 -12.28 -3.47 16.26
C LEU A 58 -12.86 -4.64 17.08
N ARG A 59 -12.15 -5.79 17.13
CA ARG A 59 -12.52 -6.96 17.94
C ARG A 59 -12.07 -6.86 19.41
N ARG A 60 -11.28 -5.84 19.76
CA ARG A 60 -10.86 -5.52 21.13
C ARG A 60 -11.72 -4.40 21.67
#